data_AF-A0A7C2PQY8-F1
#
_entry.id   AF-A0A7C2PQY8-F1
#
_cell.length_a   1.000
_cell.length_b   1.000
_cell.length_c   1.000
_cell.angle_alpha   90.00
_cell.angle_beta   90.00
_cell.angle_gamma   90.00
#
_symmetry.space_group_name_H-M   'P 1'
#
loop_
_entity.id
_entity.type
_entity.pdbx_description
1 polymer ?
#
loop_
_entity_poly.entity_id
_entity_poly.type
_entity_poly.pdbx_seq_one_letter_code
_entity_poly.pdbx_strand_id
1 'polypeptide(L)'
;MGPVQRFKKFLGWRSAPKPHITLNDEFYSHLAPFRLPLILTVLMMLIGTMGYMIIDDFPLMEAIFQTGITFTTVGFGEIAPLSDAGRIFTITLIIFGFILFSISIGIIVEVVKRGEFQKTAKERKMLYEIARLKQHFVVCYHNEYTIQVTKHLRANHIPFVVVDPSEDLEAIAKKYHYPYFVTAEPHTQEGILKSHLSSAKGVITLADNVADNIATVASARLYEKEIHRGQPYLIIANAKSNEDDQKLLKLGANKVVTATKLLAQRINAMAARPDMENLLQEFLYKQDTPLDMEEAKVSKTSWLALKKIKAARLRDVANVTIIGIRQRDDKFIPMPNGETIIMPKSKLLLIGTSEGIAKAKSLIRRKEKPEELKYV
;
A
#
# COMPACT_ATOMS: atom_id res chain seq x y z
N MET A 1 -17.06 24.14 -17.53
CA MET A 1 -15.70 24.29 -16.95
C MET A 1 -15.45 25.76 -16.73
N GLY A 2 -15.30 26.20 -15.47
CA GLY A 2 -15.10 27.62 -15.15
C GLY A 2 -13.73 28.16 -15.63
N PRO A 3 -13.58 29.49 -15.76
CA PRO A 3 -12.36 30.14 -16.26
C PRO A 3 -11.11 29.77 -15.45
N VAL A 4 -11.25 29.63 -14.12
CA VAL A 4 -10.17 29.21 -13.20
C VAL A 4 -9.66 27.79 -13.51
N GLN A 5 -10.55 26.88 -13.92
CA GLN A 5 -10.21 25.49 -14.24
C GLN A 5 -9.45 25.38 -15.57
N ARG A 6 -9.77 26.25 -16.54
CA ARG A 6 -9.01 26.36 -17.79
C ARG A 6 -7.61 26.89 -17.55
N PHE A 7 -7.47 27.88 -16.66
CA PHE A 7 -6.17 28.47 -16.30
C PHE A 7 -5.25 27.48 -15.56
N LYS A 8 -5.79 26.73 -14.57
CA LYS A 8 -5.04 25.66 -13.88
C LYS A 8 -4.60 24.55 -14.84
N LYS A 9 -5.44 24.19 -15.81
CA LYS A 9 -5.11 23.17 -16.82
C LYS A 9 -4.04 23.66 -17.81
N PHE A 10 -4.06 24.94 -18.18
CA PHE A 10 -3.05 25.59 -19.01
C PHE A 10 -1.67 25.61 -18.35
N LEU A 11 -1.60 25.86 -17.04
CA LEU A 11 -0.38 25.83 -16.22
C LEU A 11 0.12 24.42 -15.86
N GLY A 12 -0.52 23.34 -16.33
CA GLY A 12 -0.16 21.98 -15.96
C GLY A 12 -0.42 21.63 -14.48
N TRP A 13 -1.11 22.50 -13.74
CA TRP A 13 -1.47 22.30 -12.34
C TRP A 13 -2.55 21.22 -12.23
N ARG A 14 -2.11 19.97 -12.07
CA ARG A 14 -2.95 18.87 -11.62
C ARG A 14 -3.09 18.97 -10.10
N SER A 15 -4.31 19.10 -9.61
CA SER A 15 -4.59 18.96 -8.17
C SER A 15 -4.03 17.62 -7.71
N ALA A 16 -3.09 17.63 -6.76
CA ALA A 16 -2.60 16.40 -6.16
C ALA A 16 -3.78 15.63 -5.55
N PRO A 17 -3.89 14.30 -5.78
CA PRO A 17 -4.91 13.50 -5.13
C PRO A 17 -4.76 13.64 -3.60
N LYS A 18 -5.88 13.90 -2.94
CA LYS A 18 -5.95 14.02 -1.49
C LYS A 18 -6.35 12.68 -0.88
N PRO A 19 -5.85 12.32 0.31
CA PRO A 19 -6.31 11.13 1.00
C PRO A 19 -7.79 11.28 1.36
N HIS A 20 -8.50 10.14 1.45
CA HIS A 20 -9.91 10.12 1.84
C HIS A 20 -10.13 10.45 3.32
N ILE A 21 -9.14 10.17 4.17
CA ILE A 21 -9.10 10.58 5.58
C ILE A 21 -7.97 11.59 5.77
N THR A 22 -8.23 12.62 6.57
CA THR A 22 -7.22 13.60 6.99
C THR A 22 -7.08 13.61 8.49
N LEU A 23 -5.85 13.46 8.99
CA LEU A 23 -5.50 13.56 10.41
C LEU A 23 -5.38 15.03 10.88
N ASN A 24 -6.09 15.96 10.24
CA ASN A 24 -5.95 17.38 10.57
C ASN A 24 -6.54 17.69 11.94
N ASP A 25 -7.72 17.14 12.26
CA ASP A 25 -8.40 17.41 13.53
C ASP A 25 -7.61 16.85 14.71
N GLU A 26 -7.08 15.63 14.57
CA GLU A 26 -6.19 15.00 15.55
C GLU A 26 -4.88 15.78 15.72
N PHE A 27 -4.30 16.25 14.61
CA PHE A 27 -3.13 17.13 14.64
C PHE A 27 -3.41 18.44 15.39
N TYR A 28 -4.59 19.04 15.21
CA TYR A 28 -4.99 20.25 15.94
C TYR A 28 -5.38 19.97 17.40
N SER A 29 -5.85 18.77 17.74
CA SER A 29 -6.12 18.42 19.14
C SER A 29 -4.83 18.30 19.95
N HIS A 30 -3.72 17.84 19.35
CA HIS A 30 -2.41 17.88 20.02
C HIS A 30 -1.93 19.32 20.28
N LEU A 31 -2.48 20.32 19.57
CA LEU A 31 -2.18 21.73 19.81
C LEU A 31 -3.13 22.39 20.83
N ALA A 32 -4.23 21.72 21.21
CA ALA A 32 -5.20 22.23 22.17
C ALA A 32 -4.59 22.58 23.56
N PRO A 33 -3.65 21.80 24.12
CA PRO A 33 -3.02 22.11 25.40
C PRO A 33 -2.29 23.46 25.43
N PHE A 34 -1.81 23.97 24.29
CA PHE A 34 -1.14 25.28 24.22
C PHE A 34 -2.09 26.46 24.27
N ARG A 35 -3.40 26.26 24.05
CA ARG A 35 -4.38 27.36 23.96
C ARG A 35 -4.52 28.09 25.29
N LEU A 36 -4.68 27.36 26.40
CA LEU A 36 -4.91 27.95 27.72
C LEU A 36 -3.68 28.73 28.23
N PRO A 37 -2.44 28.19 28.18
CA PRO A 37 -1.23 28.94 28.52
C PRO A 37 -1.06 30.20 27.67
N LEU A 38 -1.33 30.12 26.36
CA LEU A 38 -1.23 31.26 25.45
C LEU A 38 -2.25 32.36 25.81
N ILE A 39 -3.52 31.98 26.04
CA ILE A 39 -4.58 32.93 26.41
C ILE A 39 -4.24 33.60 27.75
N LEU A 40 -3.85 32.83 28.76
CA LEU A 40 -3.49 33.37 30.07
C LEU A 40 -2.26 34.28 29.98
N THR A 41 -1.27 33.94 29.16
CA THR A 41 -0.07 34.76 28.96
C THR A 41 -0.43 36.10 28.34
N VAL A 42 -1.27 36.11 27.30
CA VAL A 42 -1.74 37.34 26.64
C VAL A 42 -2.56 38.18 27.63
N LEU A 43 -3.45 37.55 28.40
CA LEU A 43 -4.29 38.25 29.37
C LEU A 43 -3.46 38.85 30.51
N MET A 44 -2.43 38.14 30.98
CA MET A 44 -1.50 38.64 31.99
C MET A 44 -0.66 39.81 31.46
N MET A 45 -0.21 39.75 30.21
CA MET A 45 0.45 40.86 29.53
C MET A 45 -0.44 42.10 29.45
N LEU A 46 -1.73 41.92 29.14
CA LEU A 46 -2.69 43.02 29.10
C LEU A 46 -2.95 43.62 30.49
N ILE A 47 -3.13 42.79 31.52
CA ILE A 47 -3.32 43.25 32.90
C ILE A 47 -2.08 44.00 33.39
N GLY A 48 -0.88 43.47 33.15
CA GLY A 48 0.39 44.13 33.48
C GLY A 48 0.50 45.50 32.81
N THR A 49 0.24 45.55 31.51
CA THR A 49 0.31 46.80 30.73
C THR A 49 -0.68 47.83 31.24
N MET A 50 -1.94 47.44 31.45
CA MET A 50 -2.96 48.34 31.99
C MET A 50 -2.63 48.80 33.42
N GLY A 51 -2.06 47.93 34.25
CA GLY A 51 -1.65 48.27 35.61
C GLY A 51 -0.60 49.38 35.64
N TYR A 52 0.46 49.28 34.83
CA TYR A 52 1.47 50.34 34.75
C TYR A 52 0.94 51.65 34.15
N MET A 53 0.01 51.58 33.19
CA MET A 53 -0.63 52.78 32.62
C MET A 53 -1.52 53.50 33.64
N ILE A 54 -2.20 52.79 34.53
CA ILE A 54 -3.17 53.37 35.47
C ILE A 54 -2.50 53.82 36.78
N ILE A 55 -1.49 53.08 37.26
CA ILE A 55 -0.87 53.33 38.57
C ILE A 55 0.25 54.38 38.47
N ASP A 56 1.07 54.30 37.43
CA ASP A 56 2.30 55.10 37.30
C ASP A 56 2.33 55.93 36.00
N ASP A 57 1.21 56.04 35.29
CA ASP A 57 1.04 56.84 34.05
C ASP A 57 2.04 56.49 32.92
N PHE A 58 2.47 55.22 32.83
CA PHE A 58 3.43 54.80 31.81
C PHE A 58 2.85 54.98 30.39
N PRO A 59 3.63 55.48 29.42
CA PRO A 59 3.28 55.39 28.01
C PRO A 59 3.04 53.94 27.59
N LEU A 60 2.08 53.68 26.71
CA LEU A 60 1.68 52.31 26.31
C LEU A 60 2.86 51.41 25.95
N MET A 61 3.82 51.91 25.15
CA MET A 61 4.98 51.11 24.75
C MET A 61 5.92 50.79 25.91
N GLU A 62 6.10 51.71 26.84
CA GLU A 62 6.91 51.50 28.04
C GLU A 62 6.23 50.54 29.01
N ALA A 63 4.90 50.62 29.15
CA ALA A 63 4.11 49.70 29.95
C ALA A 63 4.14 48.27 29.39
N ILE A 64 4.02 48.10 28.06
CA ILE A 64 4.17 46.79 27.40
C ILE A 64 5.59 46.25 27.62
N PHE A 65 6.60 47.10 27.45
CA PHE A 65 7.99 46.71 27.60
C PHE A 65 8.30 46.32 29.06
N GLN A 66 7.90 47.14 30.05
CA GLN A 66 8.01 46.84 31.48
C GLN A 66 7.32 45.50 31.82
N THR A 67 6.09 45.31 31.37
CA THR A 67 5.35 44.06 31.59
C THR A 67 6.08 42.87 30.98
N GLY A 68 6.61 43.02 29.76
CA GLY A 68 7.34 41.96 29.08
C GLY A 68 8.60 41.55 29.82
N ILE A 69 9.44 42.50 30.24
CA ILE A 69 10.70 42.20 30.96
C ILE A 69 10.43 41.63 32.35
N THR A 70 9.34 42.03 33.01
CA THR A 70 8.92 41.47 34.31
C THR A 70 8.38 40.05 34.14
N PHE A 71 7.47 39.83 33.18
CA PHE A 71 6.82 38.54 32.95
C PHE A 71 7.81 37.47 32.47
N THR A 72 8.71 37.82 31.56
CA THR A 72 9.74 36.91 31.03
C THR A 72 10.92 36.70 31.98
N THR A 73 10.89 37.31 33.17
CA THR A 73 11.96 37.24 34.19
C THR A 73 13.33 37.75 33.71
N VAL A 74 13.37 38.53 32.63
CA VAL A 74 14.62 39.13 32.11
C VAL A 74 15.12 40.22 33.06
N GLY A 75 14.22 41.08 33.53
CA GLY A 75 14.50 42.02 34.62
C GLY A 75 15.61 43.05 34.35
N PHE A 76 15.51 43.85 33.28
CA PHE A 76 16.47 44.93 33.00
C PHE A 76 16.44 46.12 33.98
N GLY A 77 15.57 46.08 34.99
CA GLY A 77 15.33 47.18 35.93
C GLY A 77 14.03 47.93 35.63
N GLU A 78 13.74 48.95 36.43
CA GLU A 78 12.60 49.86 36.23
C GLU A 78 12.91 50.80 35.04
N ILE A 79 12.04 50.83 34.02
CA ILE A 79 12.22 51.70 32.84
C ILE A 79 11.91 53.17 33.20
N ALA A 80 10.98 53.39 34.11
CA ALA A 80 10.56 54.68 34.64
C ALA A 80 10.31 54.55 36.15
N PRO A 81 10.37 55.67 36.92
CA PRO A 81 10.24 55.62 38.38
C PRO A 81 8.87 55.08 38.79
N LEU A 82 8.86 54.00 39.57
CA LEU A 82 7.64 53.42 40.12
C LEU A 82 7.25 54.06 41.46
N SER A 83 5.96 54.32 41.65
CA SER A 83 5.40 54.65 42.96
C SER A 83 5.45 53.44 43.91
N ASP A 84 5.24 53.67 45.21
CA ASP A 84 5.14 52.57 46.19
C ASP A 84 4.01 51.58 45.83
N ALA A 85 2.91 52.09 45.26
CA ALA A 85 1.82 51.26 44.74
C ALA A 85 2.25 50.45 43.50
N GLY A 86 2.98 51.08 42.58
CA GLY A 86 3.56 50.44 41.39
C GLY A 86 4.53 49.31 41.72
N ARG A 87 5.31 49.46 42.80
CA ARG A 87 6.21 48.42 43.33
C ARG A 87 5.45 47.21 43.88
N ILE A 88 4.40 47.44 44.67
CA ILE A 88 3.53 46.35 45.18
C ILE A 88 2.85 45.62 44.02
N PHE A 89 2.39 46.37 43.01
CA PHE A 89 1.84 45.79 41.78
C PHE A 89 2.86 44.93 41.04
N THR A 90 4.09 45.44 40.87
CA THR A 90 5.19 44.73 40.21
C THR A 90 5.54 43.43 40.93
N ILE A 91 5.65 43.45 42.26
CA ILE A 91 5.88 42.24 43.08
C ILE A 91 4.78 41.20 42.83
N THR A 92 3.52 41.65 42.83
CA THR A 92 2.37 40.79 42.55
C THR A 92 2.45 40.19 41.15
N LEU A 93 2.76 41.02 40.14
CA LEU A 93 2.92 40.61 38.75
C LEU A 93 4.06 39.60 38.57
N ILE A 94 5.17 39.76 39.28
CA ILE A 94 6.29 38.80 39.28
C ILE A 94 5.85 37.44 39.82
N ILE A 95 5.18 37.39 40.98
CA ILE A 95 4.78 36.12 41.60
C ILE A 95 3.81 35.36 40.67
N PHE A 96 2.74 36.02 40.22
CA PHE A 96 1.75 35.39 39.35
C PHE A 96 2.32 35.09 37.95
N GLY A 97 3.15 35.99 37.41
CA GLY A 97 3.81 35.82 36.12
C GLY A 97 4.73 34.60 36.13
N PHE A 98 5.54 34.44 37.18
CA PHE A 98 6.43 33.29 37.35
C PHE A 98 5.68 31.95 37.48
N ILE A 99 4.58 31.92 38.25
CA ILE A 99 3.72 30.74 38.36
C ILE A 99 3.16 30.35 36.98
N LEU A 100 2.59 31.32 36.26
CA LEU A 100 2.02 31.08 34.93
C LEU A 100 3.08 30.63 33.93
N PHE A 101 4.26 31.24 33.95
CA PHE A 101 5.39 30.90 33.09
C PHE A 101 5.85 29.45 33.35
N SER A 102 5.98 29.07 34.62
CA SER A 102 6.38 27.71 35.02
C SER A 102 5.36 26.64 34.59
N ILE A 103 4.05 26.91 34.75
CA ILE A 103 2.99 26.02 34.25
C ILE A 103 3.06 25.90 32.72
N SER A 104 3.26 27.02 32.03
CA SER A 104 3.35 27.05 30.56
C SER A 104 4.51 26.18 30.05
N ILE A 105 5.68 26.29 30.68
CA ILE A 105 6.84 25.45 30.38
C ILE A 105 6.54 23.97 30.64
N GLY A 106 5.89 23.65 31.77
CA GLY A 106 5.52 22.27 32.11
C GLY A 106 4.67 21.62 31.01
N ILE A 107 3.67 22.35 30.49
CA ILE A 107 2.81 21.88 29.39
C ILE A 107 3.61 21.71 28.09
N ILE A 108 4.50 22.66 27.75
CA ILE A 108 5.38 22.53 26.57
C ILE A 108 6.23 21.25 26.69
N VAL A 109 6.87 21.02 27.84
CA VAL A 109 7.71 19.83 28.08
C VAL A 109 6.88 18.55 27.98
N GLU A 110 5.67 18.51 28.54
CA GLU A 110 4.79 17.35 28.46
C GLU A 110 4.43 17.01 27.00
N VAL A 111 4.01 18.00 26.21
CA VAL A 111 3.63 17.79 24.81
C VAL A 111 4.84 17.35 23.97
N VAL A 112 6.00 17.96 24.18
CA VAL A 112 7.24 17.57 23.49
C VAL A 112 7.64 16.13 23.86
N LYS A 113 7.54 15.75 25.14
CA LYS A 113 7.89 14.42 25.62
C LYS A 113 6.98 13.32 25.06
N ARG A 114 5.69 13.60 24.86
CA ARG A 114 4.73 12.64 24.27
C ARG A 114 5.15 12.22 22.86
N GLY A 115 5.80 13.10 22.08
CA GLY A 115 6.27 12.78 20.73
C GLY A 115 5.17 12.44 19.72
N GLU A 116 3.89 12.51 20.13
CA GLU A 116 2.71 12.20 19.33
C GLU A 116 2.65 13.07 18.07
N PHE A 117 3.03 14.35 18.18
CA PHE A 117 3.10 15.26 17.05
C PHE A 117 3.98 14.74 15.90
N GLN A 118 5.14 14.14 16.22
CA GLN A 118 6.03 13.59 15.20
C GLN A 118 5.44 12.34 14.54
N LYS A 119 4.74 11.49 15.32
CA LYS A 119 4.06 10.30 14.81
C LYS A 119 2.93 10.69 13.86
N THR A 120 2.03 11.57 14.28
CA THR A 120 0.88 12.03 13.48
C THR A 120 1.34 12.77 12.22
N ALA A 121 2.41 13.58 12.30
CA ALA A 121 2.97 14.26 11.13
C ALA A 121 3.55 13.28 10.09
N LYS A 122 4.26 12.23 10.53
CA LYS A 122 4.77 11.17 9.65
C LYS A 122 3.63 10.38 9.01
N GLU A 123 2.64 9.98 9.80
CA GLU A 123 1.46 9.25 9.30
C GLU A 123 0.72 10.08 8.26
N ARG A 124 0.47 11.36 8.56
CA ARG A 124 -0.13 12.30 7.61
C ARG A 124 0.65 12.33 6.30
N LYS A 125 1.98 12.50 6.34
CA LYS A 125 2.82 12.50 5.14
C LYS A 125 2.62 11.21 4.33
N MET A 126 2.64 10.06 5.00
CA MET A 126 2.46 8.75 4.38
C MET A 126 1.08 8.60 3.72
N LEU A 127 0.00 9.07 4.34
CA LEU A 127 -1.33 9.08 3.72
C LEU A 127 -1.37 9.89 2.41
N TYR A 128 -0.66 11.03 2.35
CA TYR A 128 -0.55 11.81 1.11
C TYR A 128 0.27 11.11 0.03
N GLU A 129 1.26 10.30 0.39
CA GLU A 129 2.03 9.49 -0.56
C GLU A 129 1.19 8.31 -1.07
N ILE A 130 0.48 7.61 -0.18
CA ILE A 130 -0.46 6.53 -0.51
C ILE A 130 -1.58 7.03 -1.43
N ALA A 131 -2.09 8.24 -1.22
CA ALA A 131 -3.11 8.86 -2.08
C ALA A 131 -2.65 9.05 -3.55
N ARG A 132 -1.35 9.03 -3.83
CA ARG A 132 -0.80 9.15 -5.19
C ARG A 132 -0.68 7.80 -5.90
N LEU A 133 -0.74 6.70 -5.16
CA LEU A 133 -0.67 5.36 -5.72
C LEU A 133 -1.88 5.07 -6.61
N LYS A 134 -1.65 4.27 -7.64
CA LYS A 134 -2.67 3.73 -8.53
C LYS A 134 -2.35 2.28 -8.84
N GLN A 135 -3.38 1.46 -8.95
CA GLN A 135 -3.24 0.03 -9.25
C GLN A 135 -2.29 -0.71 -8.27
N HIS A 136 -2.18 -0.24 -7.03
CA HIS A 136 -1.41 -0.89 -5.98
C HIS A 136 -2.17 -2.05 -5.35
N PHE A 137 -1.47 -2.91 -4.61
CA PHE A 137 -2.10 -3.91 -3.76
C PHE A 137 -2.20 -3.42 -2.31
N VAL A 138 -3.32 -3.71 -1.66
CA VAL A 138 -3.43 -3.57 -0.20
C VAL A 138 -3.16 -4.95 0.40
N VAL A 139 -2.08 -5.06 1.18
CA VAL A 139 -1.68 -6.30 1.86
C VAL A 139 -2.13 -6.19 3.31
N CYS A 140 -3.06 -7.04 3.71
CA CYS A 140 -3.67 -7.01 5.03
C CYS A 140 -2.99 -8.03 5.94
N TYR A 141 -2.68 -7.58 7.15
CA TYR A 141 -2.02 -8.31 8.23
C TYR A 141 -0.55 -8.63 7.97
N HIS A 142 0.31 -8.28 8.91
CA HIS A 142 1.73 -8.59 8.89
C HIS A 142 1.99 -9.99 9.45
N ASN A 143 2.66 -10.86 8.69
CA ASN A 143 3.11 -12.18 9.13
C ASN A 143 4.20 -12.74 8.20
N GLU A 144 4.68 -13.95 8.50
CA GLU A 144 5.69 -14.66 7.72
C GLU A 144 5.35 -14.79 6.24
N TYR A 145 4.07 -15.02 5.89
CA TYR A 145 3.64 -15.07 4.50
C TYR A 145 3.71 -13.69 3.85
N THR A 146 3.19 -12.66 4.52
CA THR A 146 3.13 -11.30 3.94
C THR A 146 4.51 -10.67 3.82
N ILE A 147 5.47 -11.03 4.68
CA ILE A 147 6.88 -10.67 4.52
C ILE A 147 7.42 -11.17 3.17
N GLN A 148 7.17 -12.42 2.81
CA GLN A 148 7.65 -12.98 1.54
C GLN A 148 6.91 -12.37 0.34
N VAL A 149 5.59 -12.19 0.45
CA VAL A 149 4.77 -11.57 -0.60
C VAL A 149 5.24 -10.14 -0.88
N THR A 150 5.38 -9.31 0.15
CA THR A 150 5.81 -7.92 0.02
C THR A 150 7.24 -7.79 -0.50
N LYS A 151 8.15 -8.70 -0.10
CA LYS A 151 9.51 -8.79 -0.67
C LYS A 151 9.47 -9.02 -2.18
N HIS A 152 8.62 -9.93 -2.66
CA HIS A 152 8.48 -10.22 -4.08
C HIS A 152 7.77 -9.10 -4.85
N LEU A 153 6.71 -8.50 -4.28
CA LEU A 153 6.06 -7.32 -4.85
C LEU A 153 7.04 -6.16 -5.03
N ARG A 154 7.90 -5.91 -4.03
CA ARG A 154 8.95 -4.89 -4.09
C ARG A 154 9.98 -5.20 -5.18
N ALA A 155 10.50 -6.43 -5.24
CA ALA A 155 11.47 -6.84 -6.26
C ALA A 155 10.93 -6.61 -7.68
N ASN A 156 9.63 -6.86 -7.89
CA ASN A 156 8.95 -6.69 -9.16
C ASN A 156 8.39 -5.28 -9.39
N HIS A 157 8.71 -4.31 -8.52
CA HIS A 157 8.29 -2.91 -8.64
C HIS A 157 6.76 -2.74 -8.68
N ILE A 158 6.03 -3.66 -8.03
CA ILE A 158 4.58 -3.59 -7.90
C ILE A 158 4.26 -2.76 -6.64
N PRO A 159 3.56 -1.62 -6.77
CA PRO A 159 3.24 -0.78 -5.61
C PRO A 159 2.29 -1.50 -4.65
N PHE A 160 2.54 -1.38 -3.36
CA PHE A 160 1.69 -1.95 -2.31
C PHE A 160 1.67 -1.10 -1.05
N VAL A 161 0.64 -1.31 -0.23
CA VAL A 161 0.49 -0.74 1.11
C VAL A 161 0.21 -1.88 2.08
N VAL A 162 0.93 -1.93 3.19
CA VAL A 162 0.69 -2.90 4.27
C VAL A 162 -0.26 -2.30 5.30
N VAL A 163 -1.33 -3.00 5.66
CA VAL A 163 -2.30 -2.55 6.68
C VAL A 163 -2.34 -3.60 7.77
N ASP A 164 -2.07 -3.20 9.00
CA ASP A 164 -2.02 -4.09 10.15
C ASP A 164 -2.36 -3.31 11.43
N PRO A 165 -3.06 -3.90 12.41
CA PRO A 165 -3.43 -3.20 13.65
C PRO A 165 -2.28 -3.05 14.66
N SER A 166 -1.13 -3.70 14.46
CA SER A 166 -0.05 -3.72 15.45
C SER A 166 0.61 -2.34 15.63
N GLU A 167 0.78 -1.93 16.89
CA GLU A 167 1.38 -0.63 17.24
C GLU A 167 2.87 -0.51 16.85
N ASP A 168 3.57 -1.64 16.71
CA ASP A 168 4.98 -1.73 16.34
C ASP A 168 5.21 -1.76 14.82
N LEU A 169 4.17 -1.53 14.01
CA LEU A 169 4.23 -1.59 12.55
C LEU A 169 5.29 -0.65 11.97
N GLU A 170 5.59 0.50 12.60
CA GLU A 170 6.69 1.38 12.15
C GLU A 170 8.06 0.69 12.26
N ALA A 171 8.30 -0.08 13.33
CA ALA A 171 9.55 -0.84 13.50
C ALA A 171 9.62 -2.02 12.53
N ILE A 172 8.51 -2.73 12.35
CA ILE A 172 8.35 -3.81 11.37
C ILE A 172 8.63 -3.29 9.95
N ALA A 173 8.03 -2.15 9.59
CA ALA A 173 8.20 -1.52 8.29
C ALA A 173 9.65 -1.13 8.01
N LYS A 174 10.38 -0.65 9.02
CA LYS A 174 11.83 -0.39 8.90
C LYS A 174 12.61 -1.68 8.70
N LYS A 175 12.33 -2.73 9.49
CA LYS A 175 13.02 -4.02 9.39
C LYS A 175 12.83 -4.68 8.02
N TYR A 176 11.61 -4.73 7.52
CA TYR A 176 11.29 -5.41 6.25
C TYR A 176 11.24 -4.46 5.04
N HIS A 177 11.52 -3.18 5.26
CA HIS A 177 11.57 -2.11 4.24
C HIS A 177 10.26 -2.02 3.46
N TYR A 178 9.16 -1.81 4.19
CA TYR A 178 7.85 -1.50 3.61
C TYR A 178 7.82 -0.03 3.17
N PRO A 179 7.58 0.26 1.88
CA PRO A 179 7.55 1.64 1.40
C PRO A 179 6.39 2.44 1.99
N TYR A 180 5.23 1.79 2.13
CA TYR A 180 4.00 2.38 2.63
C TYR A 180 3.30 1.41 3.57
N PHE A 181 2.86 1.91 4.72
CA PHE A 181 2.15 1.13 5.72
C PHE A 181 1.11 1.99 6.45
N VAL A 182 0.13 1.33 7.05
CA VAL A 182 -0.96 1.97 7.80
C VAL A 182 -1.25 1.12 9.03
N THR A 183 -1.24 1.74 10.20
CA THR A 183 -1.67 1.11 11.45
C THR A 183 -3.18 1.28 11.59
N ALA A 184 -3.93 0.23 11.25
CA ALA A 184 -5.39 0.18 11.37
C ALA A 184 -5.87 -1.26 11.15
N GLU A 185 -7.08 -1.57 11.61
CA GLU A 185 -7.76 -2.82 11.27
C GLU A 185 -8.15 -2.85 9.78
N PRO A 186 -7.67 -3.82 8.97
CA PRO A 186 -7.88 -3.84 7.53
C PRO A 186 -9.33 -3.87 7.06
N HIS A 187 -10.22 -4.48 7.86
CA HIS A 187 -11.65 -4.61 7.54
C HIS A 187 -12.48 -3.39 7.97
N THR A 188 -11.90 -2.42 8.68
CA THR A 188 -12.61 -1.20 9.10
C THR A 188 -12.62 -0.15 8.00
N GLN A 189 -13.58 0.78 8.08
CA GLN A 189 -13.63 1.94 7.18
C GLN A 189 -12.33 2.76 7.24
N GLU A 190 -11.72 2.90 8.43
CA GLU A 190 -10.46 3.58 8.60
C GLU A 190 -9.33 2.92 7.80
N GLY A 191 -9.13 1.61 7.93
CA GLY A 191 -8.11 0.87 7.19
C GLY A 191 -8.31 0.92 5.68
N ILE A 192 -9.55 0.80 5.21
CA ILE A 192 -9.93 0.90 3.80
C ILE A 192 -9.60 2.28 3.21
N LEU A 193 -9.93 3.35 3.94
CA LEU A 193 -9.72 4.72 3.46
C LEU A 193 -8.25 5.15 3.57
N LYS A 194 -7.57 4.83 4.69
CA LYS A 194 -6.14 5.13 4.88
C LYS A 194 -5.25 4.40 3.86
N SER A 195 -5.60 3.18 3.49
CA SER A 195 -4.88 2.40 2.44
C SER A 195 -5.19 2.82 1.00
N HIS A 196 -6.10 3.79 0.83
CA HIS A 196 -6.55 4.28 -0.47
C HIS A 196 -7.08 3.15 -1.39
N LEU A 197 -7.88 2.24 -0.81
CA LEU A 197 -8.39 1.06 -1.51
C LEU A 197 -9.11 1.40 -2.82
N SER A 198 -9.76 2.57 -2.91
CA SER A 198 -10.49 3.04 -4.10
C SER A 198 -9.71 2.95 -5.43
N SER A 199 -8.39 3.13 -5.40
CA SER A 199 -7.52 3.11 -6.58
C SER A 199 -6.70 1.82 -6.70
N ALA A 200 -6.78 0.94 -5.71
CA ALA A 200 -6.01 -0.29 -5.63
C ALA A 200 -6.44 -1.30 -6.68
N LYS A 201 -5.51 -2.09 -7.20
CA LYS A 201 -5.80 -3.22 -8.10
C LYS A 201 -6.50 -4.36 -7.38
N GLY A 202 -6.15 -4.58 -6.11
CA GLY A 202 -6.66 -5.71 -5.34
C GLY A 202 -6.24 -5.71 -3.87
N VAL A 203 -6.78 -6.68 -3.14
CA VAL A 203 -6.54 -6.91 -1.71
C VAL A 203 -5.94 -8.30 -1.54
N ILE A 204 -4.88 -8.41 -0.74
CA ILE A 204 -4.26 -9.67 -0.35
C ILE A 204 -4.42 -9.78 1.16
N THR A 205 -5.33 -10.65 1.63
CA THR A 205 -5.58 -10.87 3.06
C THR A 205 -5.05 -12.23 3.48
N LEU A 206 -4.05 -12.22 4.36
CA LEU A 206 -3.37 -13.44 4.79
C LEU A 206 -3.43 -13.58 6.31
N ALA A 207 -4.53 -13.14 6.94
CA ALA A 207 -4.71 -13.23 8.38
C ALA A 207 -4.64 -14.68 8.88
N ASP A 208 -4.20 -14.84 10.13
CA ASP A 208 -4.19 -16.16 10.78
C ASP A 208 -5.60 -16.63 11.14
N ASN A 209 -6.51 -15.71 11.46
CA ASN A 209 -7.89 -16.03 11.72
C ASN A 209 -8.73 -15.94 10.43
N VAL A 210 -9.57 -16.95 10.17
CA VAL A 210 -10.48 -16.93 9.03
C VAL A 210 -11.53 -15.81 9.15
N ALA A 211 -11.93 -15.46 10.37
CA ALA A 211 -12.91 -14.40 10.61
C ALA A 211 -12.41 -13.04 10.08
N ASP A 212 -11.13 -12.74 10.27
CA ASP A 212 -10.50 -11.50 9.78
C ASP A 212 -10.41 -11.48 8.26
N ASN A 213 -10.08 -12.63 7.64
CA ASN A 213 -10.11 -12.77 6.18
C ASN A 213 -11.54 -12.59 5.64
N ILE A 214 -12.55 -13.19 6.28
CA ILE A 214 -13.96 -13.02 5.94
C ILE A 214 -14.38 -11.55 6.03
N ALA A 215 -14.06 -10.89 7.15
CA ALA A 215 -14.38 -9.48 7.37
C ALA A 215 -13.72 -8.58 6.33
N THR A 216 -12.45 -8.83 6.01
CA THR A 216 -11.70 -8.07 5.01
C THR A 216 -12.27 -8.26 3.60
N VAL A 217 -12.58 -9.50 3.21
CA VAL A 217 -13.21 -9.79 1.91
C VAL A 217 -14.58 -9.13 1.79
N ALA A 218 -15.43 -9.26 2.83
CA ALA A 218 -16.76 -8.66 2.83
C ALA A 218 -16.69 -7.13 2.76
N SER A 219 -15.83 -6.52 3.56
CA SER A 219 -15.67 -5.05 3.60
C SER A 219 -15.11 -4.50 2.29
N ALA A 220 -14.13 -5.18 1.68
CA ALA A 220 -13.63 -4.81 0.36
C ALA A 220 -14.70 -4.90 -0.73
N ARG A 221 -15.56 -5.93 -0.70
CA ARG A 221 -16.67 -6.09 -1.66
C ARG A 221 -17.80 -5.09 -1.43
N LEU A 222 -18.10 -4.75 -0.18
CA LEU A 222 -19.08 -3.71 0.15
C LEU A 222 -18.58 -2.36 -0.36
N TYR A 223 -17.33 -2.01 -0.06
CA TYR A 223 -16.71 -0.77 -0.52
C TYR A 223 -16.63 -0.67 -2.05
N GLU A 224 -16.37 -1.79 -2.74
CA GLU A 224 -16.41 -1.86 -4.21
C GLU A 224 -17.76 -1.42 -4.78
N LYS A 225 -18.87 -1.83 -4.14
CA LYS A 225 -20.23 -1.46 -4.53
C LYS A 225 -20.51 0.01 -4.23
N GLU A 226 -20.10 0.50 -3.06
CA GLU A 226 -20.31 1.89 -2.64
C GLU A 226 -19.68 2.89 -3.63
N ILE A 227 -18.46 2.62 -4.10
CA ILE A 227 -17.77 3.51 -5.04
C ILE A 227 -18.14 3.26 -6.52
N HIS A 228 -19.09 2.34 -6.78
CA HIS A 228 -19.57 2.00 -8.13
C HIS A 228 -18.45 1.68 -9.12
N ARG A 229 -17.50 0.85 -8.69
CA ARG A 229 -16.28 0.58 -9.45
C ARG A 229 -16.57 -0.22 -10.72
N GLY A 230 -16.10 0.24 -11.88
CA GLY A 230 -16.28 -0.46 -13.15
C GLY A 230 -15.42 -1.73 -13.32
N GLN A 231 -14.34 -1.88 -12.54
CA GLN A 231 -13.50 -3.08 -12.54
C GLN A 231 -13.44 -3.67 -11.12
N PRO A 232 -13.75 -4.97 -10.95
CA PRO A 232 -13.75 -5.58 -9.63
C PRO A 232 -12.35 -5.69 -9.03
N TYR A 233 -12.23 -5.62 -7.71
CA TYR A 233 -10.95 -5.86 -7.04
C TYR A 233 -10.53 -7.32 -7.21
N LEU A 234 -9.23 -7.56 -7.41
CA LEU A 234 -8.63 -8.88 -7.24
C LEU A 234 -8.42 -9.14 -5.74
N ILE A 235 -9.25 -9.99 -5.14
CA ILE A 235 -9.15 -10.37 -3.73
C ILE A 235 -8.53 -11.77 -3.63
N ILE A 236 -7.39 -11.86 -2.95
CA ILE A 236 -6.67 -13.09 -2.65
C ILE A 236 -6.70 -13.30 -1.15
N ALA A 237 -7.22 -14.44 -0.69
CA ALA A 237 -7.34 -14.75 0.74
C ALA A 237 -6.62 -16.05 1.12
N ASN A 238 -6.18 -16.16 2.38
CA ASN A 238 -5.70 -17.41 2.96
C ASN A 238 -6.85 -18.20 3.61
N ALA A 239 -6.82 -19.52 3.48
CA ALA A 239 -7.71 -20.45 4.17
C ALA A 239 -6.91 -21.53 4.91
N LYS A 240 -7.38 -21.93 6.09
CA LYS A 240 -6.77 -23.05 6.85
C LYS A 240 -7.42 -24.39 6.51
N SER A 241 -8.72 -24.40 6.28
CA SER A 241 -9.50 -25.59 5.93
C SER A 241 -10.12 -25.49 4.54
N ASN A 242 -10.56 -26.64 3.99
CA ASN A 242 -11.30 -26.67 2.74
C ASN A 242 -12.71 -26.08 2.88
N GLU A 243 -13.26 -26.04 4.09
CA GLU A 243 -14.54 -25.39 4.37
C GLU A 243 -14.40 -23.86 4.29
N ASP A 244 -13.33 -23.32 4.87
CA ASP A 244 -13.00 -21.89 4.81
C ASP A 244 -12.73 -21.43 3.38
N ASP A 245 -12.07 -22.27 2.58
CA ASP A 245 -11.84 -22.03 1.14
C ASP A 245 -13.17 -21.77 0.40
N GLN A 246 -14.14 -22.67 0.58
CA GLN A 246 -15.45 -22.51 -0.03
C GLN A 246 -16.22 -21.31 0.50
N LYS A 247 -16.13 -21.01 1.81
CA LYS A 247 -16.76 -19.83 2.42
C LYS A 247 -16.21 -18.53 1.83
N LEU A 248 -14.89 -18.38 1.78
CA LEU A 248 -14.22 -17.19 1.25
C LEU A 248 -14.53 -16.98 -0.24
N LEU A 249 -14.57 -18.06 -1.04
CA LEU A 249 -14.98 -17.99 -2.44
C LEU A 249 -16.44 -17.52 -2.58
N LYS A 250 -17.37 -18.04 -1.77
CA LYS A 250 -18.79 -17.63 -1.78
C LYS A 250 -18.99 -16.17 -1.36
N LEU A 251 -18.16 -15.66 -0.45
CA LEU A 251 -18.15 -14.26 -0.02
C LEU A 251 -17.58 -13.30 -1.07
N GLY A 252 -16.96 -13.84 -2.12
CA GLY A 252 -16.47 -13.08 -3.25
C GLY A 252 -14.95 -12.94 -3.30
N ALA A 253 -14.16 -13.73 -2.56
CA ALA A 253 -12.73 -13.84 -2.87
C ALA A 253 -12.54 -14.39 -4.31
N ASN A 254 -11.62 -13.82 -5.09
CA ASN A 254 -11.37 -14.34 -6.44
C ASN A 254 -10.46 -15.57 -6.43
N LYS A 255 -9.54 -15.59 -5.48
CA LYS A 255 -8.59 -16.67 -5.26
C LYS A 255 -8.47 -16.90 -3.77
N VAL A 256 -8.45 -18.16 -3.39
CA VAL A 256 -8.18 -18.58 -2.02
C VAL A 256 -7.04 -19.58 -2.05
N VAL A 257 -6.14 -19.43 -1.10
CA VAL A 257 -4.91 -20.21 -1.01
C VAL A 257 -4.93 -20.95 0.32
N THR A 258 -4.83 -22.28 0.27
CA THR A 258 -4.67 -23.11 1.46
C THR A 258 -3.23 -23.56 1.59
N ALA A 259 -2.49 -22.94 2.52
CA ALA A 259 -1.06 -23.22 2.70
C ALA A 259 -0.78 -24.71 2.98
N THR A 260 -1.56 -25.34 3.86
CA THR A 260 -1.42 -26.76 4.21
C THR A 260 -1.54 -27.68 2.99
N LYS A 261 -2.48 -27.37 2.08
CA LYS A 261 -2.70 -28.16 0.86
C LYS A 261 -1.53 -28.01 -0.11
N LEU A 262 -1.05 -26.78 -0.31
CA LEU A 262 0.10 -26.53 -1.19
C LEU A 262 1.39 -27.15 -0.65
N LEU A 263 1.62 -27.04 0.67
CA LEU A 263 2.77 -27.63 1.32
C LEU A 263 2.73 -29.16 1.24
N ALA A 264 1.57 -29.79 1.53
CA ALA A 264 1.42 -31.23 1.41
C ALA A 264 1.62 -31.72 -0.03
N GLN A 265 1.10 -31.01 -1.03
CA GLN A 265 1.35 -31.31 -2.44
C GLN A 265 2.85 -31.24 -2.78
N ARG A 266 3.55 -30.25 -2.24
CA ARG A 266 4.99 -30.08 -2.43
C ARG A 266 5.79 -31.20 -1.76
N ILE A 267 5.49 -31.50 -0.50
CA ILE A 267 6.15 -32.58 0.25
C ILE A 267 5.89 -33.93 -0.42
N ASN A 268 4.66 -34.21 -0.85
CA ASN A 268 4.34 -35.45 -1.56
C ASN A 268 5.10 -35.56 -2.88
N ALA A 269 5.24 -34.46 -3.63
CA ALA A 269 6.03 -34.46 -4.86
C ALA A 269 7.52 -34.74 -4.58
N MET A 270 8.08 -34.13 -3.53
CA MET A 270 9.49 -34.35 -3.12
C MET A 270 9.71 -35.76 -2.58
N ALA A 271 8.79 -36.28 -1.76
CA ALA A 271 8.88 -37.63 -1.20
C ALA A 271 8.69 -38.72 -2.26
N ALA A 272 7.77 -38.51 -3.21
CA ALA A 272 7.55 -39.46 -4.30
C ALA A 272 8.68 -39.46 -5.32
N ARG A 273 9.33 -38.30 -5.55
CA ARG A 273 10.41 -38.13 -6.53
C ARG A 273 11.43 -37.10 -6.04
N PRO A 274 12.37 -37.48 -5.16
CA PRO A 274 13.38 -36.57 -4.60
C PRO A 274 14.19 -35.85 -5.70
N ASP A 275 14.50 -36.58 -6.79
CA ASP A 275 15.27 -36.05 -7.91
C ASP A 275 14.56 -34.93 -8.70
N MET A 276 13.24 -34.75 -8.53
CA MET A 276 12.48 -33.67 -9.18
C MET A 276 12.48 -32.35 -8.40
N GLU A 277 13.08 -32.29 -7.20
CA GLU A 277 13.13 -31.07 -6.39
C GLU A 277 13.83 -29.92 -7.12
N ASN A 278 15.00 -30.19 -7.69
CA ASN A 278 15.82 -29.21 -8.40
C ASN A 278 15.17 -28.75 -9.71
N LEU A 279 14.56 -29.67 -10.48
CA LEU A 279 13.91 -29.35 -11.75
C LEU A 279 12.69 -28.44 -11.54
N LEU A 280 11.84 -28.72 -10.55
CA LEU A 280 10.67 -27.89 -10.27
C LEU A 280 11.05 -26.48 -9.79
N GLN A 281 12.14 -26.34 -9.03
CA GLN A 281 12.60 -25.04 -8.53
C GLN A 281 13.28 -24.21 -9.63
N GLU A 282 14.03 -24.87 -10.52
CA GLU A 282 14.75 -24.23 -11.61
C GLU A 282 13.79 -23.76 -12.72
N PHE A 283 12.69 -24.47 -12.99
CA PHE A 283 11.77 -24.19 -14.11
C PHE A 283 10.45 -23.48 -13.77
N LEU A 284 9.98 -23.45 -12.51
CA LEU A 284 8.68 -22.83 -12.18
C LEU A 284 8.77 -21.45 -11.51
N TYR A 285 9.91 -21.08 -10.91
CA TYR A 285 9.98 -19.92 -10.01
C TYR A 285 11.01 -18.85 -10.37
N LYS A 286 11.85 -19.05 -11.39
CA LYS A 286 12.73 -17.99 -11.92
C LYS A 286 12.00 -17.22 -13.02
N GLN A 287 12.08 -15.89 -12.98
CA GLN A 287 11.53 -15.01 -14.03
C GLN A 287 12.28 -15.15 -15.37
N ASP A 288 13.56 -15.50 -15.31
CA ASP A 288 14.39 -15.85 -16.46
C ASP A 288 14.67 -17.35 -16.46
N THR A 289 13.62 -18.15 -16.67
CA THR A 289 13.83 -19.57 -16.93
C THR A 289 14.37 -19.76 -18.35
N PRO A 290 15.39 -20.62 -18.55
CA PRO A 290 15.83 -20.98 -19.90
C PRO A 290 14.73 -21.75 -20.67
N LEU A 291 13.67 -22.17 -19.99
CA LEU A 291 12.61 -23.01 -20.52
C LEU A 291 11.25 -22.63 -19.89
N ASP A 292 10.31 -22.26 -20.73
CA ASP A 292 8.94 -21.87 -20.39
C ASP A 292 7.97 -22.90 -20.99
N MET A 293 6.73 -22.95 -20.48
CA MET A 293 5.71 -23.92 -20.86
C MET A 293 4.36 -23.24 -21.07
N GLU A 294 3.88 -23.23 -22.31
CA GLU A 294 2.60 -22.60 -22.63
C GLU A 294 1.71 -23.47 -23.53
N GLU A 295 0.39 -23.30 -23.38
CA GLU A 295 -0.60 -23.89 -24.31
C GLU A 295 -0.76 -23.00 -25.56
N ALA A 296 -0.67 -23.61 -26.75
CA ALA A 296 -0.98 -22.99 -28.03
C ALA A 296 -2.24 -23.63 -28.64
N LYS A 297 -3.28 -22.82 -28.88
CA LYS A 297 -4.54 -23.28 -29.46
C LYS A 297 -4.47 -23.32 -30.99
N VAL A 298 -4.75 -24.48 -31.58
CA VAL A 298 -4.81 -24.66 -33.03
C VAL A 298 -6.22 -24.32 -33.51
N SER A 299 -6.36 -23.24 -34.29
CA SER A 299 -7.66 -22.86 -34.87
C SER A 299 -8.05 -23.80 -36.02
N LYS A 300 -9.33 -23.83 -36.40
CA LYS A 300 -9.80 -24.58 -37.58
C LYS A 300 -9.15 -24.13 -38.88
N THR A 301 -8.74 -22.86 -38.94
CA THR A 301 -8.15 -22.25 -40.13
C THR A 301 -6.64 -22.31 -40.12
N SER A 302 -6.01 -22.92 -39.10
CA SER A 302 -4.56 -23.02 -39.01
C SER A 302 -4.03 -23.92 -40.11
N TRP A 303 -2.92 -23.55 -40.75
CA TRP A 303 -2.25 -24.39 -41.75
C TRP A 303 -1.76 -25.74 -41.18
N LEU A 304 -1.61 -25.82 -39.85
CA LEU A 304 -1.22 -27.02 -39.10
C LEU A 304 -2.37 -27.99 -38.84
N ALA A 305 -3.62 -27.54 -39.03
CA ALA A 305 -4.77 -28.41 -38.84
C ALA A 305 -4.71 -29.59 -39.83
N LEU A 306 -4.95 -30.81 -39.33
CA LEU A 306 -4.88 -32.07 -40.08
C LEU A 306 -3.50 -32.38 -40.67
N LYS A 307 -2.43 -31.72 -40.19
CA LYS A 307 -1.05 -32.06 -40.55
C LYS A 307 -0.41 -32.91 -39.46
N LYS A 308 0.60 -33.70 -39.87
CA LYS A 308 1.46 -34.44 -38.94
C LYS A 308 2.38 -33.47 -38.21
N ILE A 309 2.71 -33.75 -36.95
CA ILE A 309 3.61 -32.90 -36.15
C ILE A 309 4.95 -32.65 -36.85
N LYS A 310 5.52 -33.66 -37.54
CA LYS A 310 6.77 -33.50 -38.29
C LYS A 310 6.71 -32.41 -39.36
N ALA A 311 5.53 -32.15 -39.94
CA ALA A 311 5.36 -31.10 -40.93
C ALA A 311 5.42 -29.69 -40.32
N ALA A 312 5.28 -29.58 -39.00
CA ALA A 312 5.32 -28.32 -38.27
C ALA A 312 6.75 -27.77 -38.14
N ARG A 313 7.76 -28.66 -38.07
CA ARG A 313 9.19 -28.35 -37.87
C ARG A 313 9.45 -27.23 -36.84
N LEU A 314 8.64 -27.19 -35.77
CA LEU A 314 8.73 -26.14 -34.74
C LEU A 314 10.06 -26.17 -33.98
N ARG A 315 10.69 -27.34 -33.90
CA ARG A 315 12.04 -27.49 -33.33
C ARG A 315 13.08 -26.75 -34.17
N ASP A 316 12.97 -26.83 -35.50
CA ASP A 316 13.97 -26.25 -36.40
C ASP A 316 13.82 -24.72 -36.51
N VAL A 317 12.57 -24.22 -36.54
CA VAL A 317 12.31 -22.80 -36.81
C VAL A 317 12.22 -21.94 -35.54
N ALA A 318 11.78 -22.52 -34.43
CA ALA A 318 11.51 -21.81 -33.19
C ALA A 318 12.22 -22.40 -31.96
N ASN A 319 12.98 -23.49 -32.11
CA ASN A 319 13.59 -24.22 -31.00
C ASN A 319 12.57 -24.63 -29.91
N VAL A 320 11.35 -25.00 -30.33
CA VAL A 320 10.25 -25.41 -29.45
C VAL A 320 9.90 -26.88 -29.68
N THR A 321 9.66 -27.61 -28.59
CA THR A 321 9.18 -29.00 -28.63
C THR A 321 7.72 -29.08 -28.21
N ILE A 322 6.93 -29.89 -28.92
CA ILE A 322 5.57 -30.27 -28.50
C ILE A 322 5.68 -31.47 -27.57
N ILE A 323 5.28 -31.30 -26.32
CA ILE A 323 5.33 -32.36 -25.29
C ILE A 323 3.99 -33.03 -25.05
N GLY A 324 2.90 -32.45 -25.54
CA GLY A 324 1.56 -33.03 -25.44
C GLY A 324 0.55 -32.37 -26.36
N ILE A 325 -0.51 -33.11 -26.70
CA ILE A 325 -1.67 -32.59 -27.42
C ILE A 325 -2.92 -32.88 -26.62
N ARG A 326 -3.70 -31.83 -26.34
CA ARG A 326 -5.04 -31.96 -25.79
C ARG A 326 -6.04 -31.81 -26.92
N GLN A 327 -6.76 -32.89 -27.21
CA GLN A 327 -7.80 -32.92 -28.25
C GLN A 327 -9.08 -32.21 -27.80
N ARG A 328 -10.07 -32.08 -28.69
CA ARG A 328 -11.33 -31.37 -28.42
C ARG A 328 -12.19 -32.08 -27.36
N ASP A 329 -12.06 -33.40 -27.26
CA ASP A 329 -12.69 -34.28 -26.28
C ASP A 329 -11.95 -34.31 -24.93
N ASP A 330 -11.04 -33.35 -24.70
CA ASP A 330 -10.13 -33.29 -23.53
C ASP A 330 -9.21 -34.51 -23.36
N LYS A 331 -9.12 -35.38 -24.37
CA LYS A 331 -8.14 -36.47 -24.38
C LYS A 331 -6.73 -35.90 -24.50
N PHE A 332 -5.89 -36.18 -23.51
CA PHE A 332 -4.49 -35.79 -23.50
C PHE A 332 -3.61 -36.90 -24.09
N ILE A 333 -2.85 -36.55 -25.13
CA ILE A 333 -1.85 -37.41 -25.74
C ILE A 333 -0.48 -36.95 -25.26
N PRO A 334 0.17 -37.66 -24.32
CA PRO A 334 1.52 -37.34 -23.86
C PRO A 334 2.56 -37.74 -24.91
N MET A 335 3.63 -36.94 -25.05
CA MET A 335 4.78 -37.21 -25.93
C MET A 335 4.40 -37.74 -27.33
N PRO A 336 3.63 -36.95 -28.11
CA PRO A 336 3.17 -37.39 -29.42
C PRO A 336 4.37 -37.58 -30.37
N ASN A 337 4.32 -38.63 -31.19
CA ASN A 337 5.34 -38.87 -32.19
C ASN A 337 5.17 -37.92 -33.40
N GLY A 338 6.20 -37.80 -34.25
CA GLY A 338 6.16 -36.96 -35.45
C GLY A 338 5.05 -37.32 -36.44
N GLU A 339 4.50 -38.54 -36.37
CA GLU A 339 3.40 -39.03 -37.23
C GLU A 339 2.01 -38.64 -36.72
N THR A 340 1.90 -38.18 -35.48
CA THR A 340 0.62 -37.81 -34.85
C THR A 340 -0.01 -36.64 -35.60
N ILE A 341 -1.31 -36.76 -35.90
CA ILE A 341 -2.06 -35.74 -36.63
C ILE A 341 -2.62 -34.70 -35.66
N ILE A 342 -2.40 -33.43 -35.98
CA ILE A 342 -2.91 -32.30 -35.19
C ILE A 342 -4.37 -32.07 -35.58
N MET A 343 -5.30 -32.39 -34.67
CA MET A 343 -6.73 -32.18 -34.91
C MET A 343 -7.10 -30.70 -34.78
N PRO A 344 -8.05 -30.18 -35.58
CA PRO A 344 -8.56 -28.82 -35.41
C PRO A 344 -9.11 -28.58 -34.00
N LYS A 345 -8.91 -27.36 -33.45
CA LYS A 345 -9.31 -26.99 -32.07
C LYS A 345 -8.54 -27.70 -30.95
N SER A 346 -7.50 -28.47 -31.26
CA SER A 346 -6.60 -29.00 -30.24
C SER A 346 -5.79 -27.89 -29.57
N LYS A 347 -5.23 -28.20 -28.41
CA LYS A 347 -4.22 -27.39 -27.73
C LYS A 347 -2.90 -28.15 -27.72
N LEU A 348 -1.85 -27.53 -28.25
CA LEU A 348 -0.49 -28.05 -28.21
C LEU A 348 0.19 -27.52 -26.95
N LEU A 349 0.75 -28.41 -26.14
CA LEU A 349 1.58 -28.04 -25.01
C LEU A 349 3.02 -27.91 -25.49
N LEU A 350 3.54 -26.68 -25.45
CA LEU A 350 4.85 -26.30 -25.98
C LEU A 350 5.84 -26.10 -24.84
N ILE A 351 7.10 -26.49 -25.07
CA ILE A 351 8.22 -26.22 -24.18
C ILE A 351 9.39 -25.62 -24.97
N GLY A 352 9.99 -24.54 -24.48
CA GLY A 352 11.06 -23.80 -25.15
C GLY A 352 11.29 -22.44 -24.48
N THR A 353 12.15 -21.59 -25.06
CA THR A 353 12.32 -20.21 -24.56
C THR A 353 11.05 -19.38 -24.80
N SER A 354 10.78 -18.35 -24.00
CA SER A 354 9.59 -17.51 -24.17
C SER A 354 9.52 -16.86 -25.57
N GLU A 355 10.67 -16.48 -26.14
CA GLU A 355 10.75 -15.98 -27.52
C GLU A 355 10.40 -17.08 -28.55
N GLY A 356 10.93 -18.29 -28.36
CA GLY A 356 10.62 -19.44 -29.22
C GLY A 356 9.15 -19.81 -29.18
N ILE A 357 8.54 -19.81 -27.99
CA ILE A 357 7.11 -20.10 -27.79
C ILE A 357 6.25 -19.01 -28.45
N ALA A 358 6.59 -17.73 -28.30
CA ALA A 358 5.90 -16.64 -28.97
C ALA A 358 5.94 -16.79 -30.50
N LYS A 359 7.11 -17.12 -31.05
CA LYS A 359 7.30 -17.41 -32.48
C LYS A 359 6.47 -18.62 -32.92
N ALA A 360 6.51 -19.73 -32.19
CA ALA A 360 5.72 -20.92 -32.47
C ALA A 360 4.21 -20.65 -32.44
N LYS A 361 3.72 -19.89 -31.45
CA LYS A 361 2.32 -19.47 -31.37
C LYS A 361 1.90 -18.59 -32.56
N SER A 362 2.77 -17.68 -32.99
CA SER A 362 2.55 -16.88 -34.20
C SER A 362 2.40 -17.78 -35.43
N LEU A 363 3.32 -18.73 -35.63
CA LEU A 363 3.27 -19.69 -36.73
C LEU A 363 2.00 -20.53 -36.70
N ILE A 364 1.60 -21.05 -35.52
CA ILE A 364 0.39 -21.86 -35.35
C ILE A 364 -0.89 -21.10 -35.69
N ARG A 365 -0.94 -19.78 -35.47
CA ARG A 365 -2.14 -18.97 -35.74
C ARG A 365 -2.34 -18.63 -37.22
N ARG A 366 -1.30 -18.70 -38.06
CA ARG A 366 -1.39 -18.36 -39.48
C ARG A 366 -2.29 -19.34 -40.24
N LYS A 367 -2.94 -18.85 -41.32
CA LYS A 367 -3.81 -19.68 -42.18
C LYS A 367 -3.05 -20.45 -43.26
N GLU A 368 -1.97 -19.86 -43.74
CA GLU A 368 -1.14 -20.42 -44.80
C GLU A 368 0.19 -20.88 -44.23
N LYS A 369 0.79 -21.90 -44.88
CA LYS A 369 2.09 -22.42 -44.48
C LYS A 369 3.15 -21.32 -44.66
N PRO A 370 3.85 -20.90 -43.60
CA PRO A 370 4.89 -19.88 -43.67
C PRO A 370 6.00 -20.25 -44.65
N GLU A 371 6.52 -19.28 -45.41
CA GLU A 371 7.62 -19.51 -46.37
C GLU A 371 8.92 -19.93 -45.69
N GLU A 372 9.13 -19.48 -44.46
CA GLU A 372 10.23 -19.89 -43.55
C GLU A 372 10.29 -21.42 -43.35
N LEU A 373 9.19 -22.15 -43.60
CA LEU A 373 9.08 -23.61 -43.51
C LEU A 373 9.12 -24.33 -44.87
N LYS A 374 9.37 -23.61 -45.98
CA LYS A 374 9.57 -24.17 -47.32
C LYS A 374 11.04 -24.48 -47.63
N TYR A 375 11.98 -23.79 -46.97
CA TYR A 375 13.42 -23.83 -47.27
C TYR A 375 14.27 -24.53 -46.20
N VAL A 376 13.64 -25.05 -45.15
CA VAL A 376 14.28 -25.80 -44.05
C VAL A 376 13.93 -27.26 -44.17
#